data_AF-A0A6N2I9I1-F1
#
_entry.id   AF-A0A6N2I9I1-F1
#
_cell.length_a   1.000
_cell.length_b   1.000
_cell.length_c   1.000
_cell.angle_alpha   90.00
_cell.angle_beta   90.00
_cell.angle_gamma   90.00
#
_symmetry.space_group_name_H-M   'P 1'
#
loop_
_entity.id
_entity.type
_entity.pdbx_description
1 polymer ?
#
loop_
_entity_poly.entity_id
_entity_poly.type
_entity_poly.pdbx_seq_one_letter_code
_entity_poly.pdbx_strand_id
1 'polypeptide(L)'
;MIVMQPVLESRSPDGFGLWPVTGTGPSGFLPLNGGLSPAEVGTAVMCVAGCNDIDPDGDRPPRPAGALDSFLHGLLTFDTLFAAGGLRVVDDSTGVVFLPGCCDGLEDRRDWYRLVDGDGADGVLLGFGHTPVSPVAERIGDVVRLTVDSELSDSPVIESSVAGIRRLLAGVERDLAGFLLLAADWASGHLPGRAAPVVAALARVLDLPAPPVPTRPWRARRGRPSGYVPQCRGGPE
;
A
#
# COMPACT_ATOMS: atom_id res chain seq x y z
N MET A 1 -14.59 17.08 -3.49
CA MET A 1 -13.77 16.36 -4.48
C MET A 1 -13.59 14.98 -3.91
N ILE A 2 -13.76 13.92 -4.70
CA ILE A 2 -13.56 12.56 -4.22
C ILE A 2 -12.11 12.16 -4.49
N VAL A 3 -11.44 11.68 -3.45
CA VAL A 3 -10.06 11.16 -3.49
C VAL A 3 -10.08 9.71 -3.02
N MET A 4 -9.41 8.83 -3.76
CA MET A 4 -9.25 7.42 -3.41
C MET A 4 -7.76 7.13 -3.27
N GLN A 5 -7.36 6.53 -2.16
CA GLN A 5 -5.96 6.23 -1.86
C GLN A 5 -5.81 4.78 -1.40
N PRO A 6 -4.81 4.04 -1.90
CA PRO A 6 -4.43 2.80 -1.26
C PRO A 6 -3.79 3.12 0.09
N VAL A 7 -4.25 2.45 1.13
CA VAL A 7 -3.73 2.61 2.48
C VAL A 7 -3.35 1.25 3.05
N LEU A 8 -2.26 1.22 3.78
CA LEU A 8 -1.85 0.07 4.58
C LEU A 8 -2.21 0.32 6.04
N GLU A 9 -2.77 -0.66 6.72
CA GLU A 9 -2.93 -0.61 8.16
C GLU A 9 -1.53 -0.63 8.80
N SER A 10 -1.20 0.47 9.46
CA SER A 10 0.05 0.63 10.19
C SER A 10 -0.17 0.36 11.66
N ARG A 11 0.51 -0.67 12.15
CA ARG A 11 0.71 -0.92 13.58
C ARG A 11 2.20 -0.86 13.83
N SER A 12 2.64 0.02 14.73
CA SER A 12 4.02 -0.03 15.20
C SER A 12 4.14 -1.23 16.14
N PRO A 13 4.99 -2.23 15.84
CA PRO A 13 5.32 -3.23 16.84
C PRO A 13 6.13 -2.54 17.93
N ASP A 14 5.78 -2.78 19.18
CA ASP A 14 6.64 -2.40 20.30
C ASP A 14 8.03 -3.03 20.10
N GLY A 15 9.08 -2.21 20.06
CA GLY A 15 10.46 -2.68 20.00
C GLY A 15 10.97 -3.15 18.62
N PHE A 16 10.32 -2.80 17.51
CA PHE A 16 10.86 -3.10 16.18
C PHE A 16 12.22 -2.41 15.93
N GLY A 17 13.23 -3.19 15.55
CA GLY A 17 14.62 -2.70 15.45
C GLY A 17 15.41 -3.18 14.22
N LEU A 18 14.76 -3.80 13.22
CA LEU A 18 15.49 -4.32 12.04
C LEU A 18 15.90 -3.22 11.06
N TRP A 19 15.10 -2.14 10.95
CA TRP A 19 15.39 -0.95 10.14
C TRP A 19 14.60 0.27 10.64
N PRO A 20 14.95 1.49 10.20
CA PRO A 20 14.21 2.69 10.57
C PRO A 20 12.77 2.65 10.05
N VAL A 21 11.82 2.89 10.95
CA VAL A 21 10.40 3.03 10.67
C VAL A 21 9.89 4.35 11.24
N THR A 22 8.83 4.89 10.66
CA THR A 22 8.12 6.02 11.27
C THR A 22 7.28 5.53 12.44
N GLY A 23 7.42 6.15 13.59
CA GLY A 23 6.51 5.91 14.72
C GLY A 23 5.10 6.29 14.30
N THR A 24 4.26 5.29 14.05
CA THR A 24 2.84 5.53 13.85
C THR A 24 2.17 5.55 15.22
N GLY A 25 1.29 6.53 15.45
CA GLY A 25 0.40 6.50 16.60
C GLY A 25 -0.43 5.20 16.64
N PRO A 26 -1.26 5.00 17.68
CA PRO A 26 -2.11 3.81 17.76
C PRO A 26 -2.90 3.61 16.45
N SER A 27 -2.75 2.43 15.84
CA SER A 27 -3.47 1.90 14.66
C SER A 27 -3.98 2.96 13.68
N GLY A 28 -3.19 3.27 12.65
CA GLY A 28 -3.54 4.25 11.62
C GLY A 28 -3.35 3.72 10.21
N PHE A 29 -3.80 4.47 9.21
CA PHE A 29 -3.63 4.13 7.80
C PHE A 29 -2.48 4.91 7.18
N LEU A 30 -1.48 4.21 6.65
CA LEU A 30 -0.37 4.78 5.87
C LEU A 30 -0.75 4.81 4.37
N PRO A 31 -0.92 5.99 3.75
CA PRO A 31 -1.20 6.06 2.31
C PRO A 31 0.02 5.62 1.50
N LEU A 32 -0.16 4.67 0.59
CA LEU A 32 0.92 4.19 -0.27
C LEU A 32 0.96 5.01 -1.55
N ASN A 33 2.06 5.73 -1.79
CA ASN A 33 2.25 6.50 -3.02
C ASN A 33 3.75 6.72 -3.30
N GLY A 34 4.06 7.35 -4.45
CA GLY A 34 5.43 7.66 -4.85
C GLY A 34 6.11 8.83 -4.11
N GLY A 35 5.47 9.41 -3.10
CA GLY A 35 5.98 10.51 -2.28
C GLY A 35 6.49 10.10 -0.91
N LEU A 36 6.46 8.80 -0.57
CA LEU A 36 6.86 8.30 0.74
C LEU A 36 8.35 8.53 1.03
N SER A 37 8.64 8.90 2.27
CA SER A 37 10.00 8.97 2.80
C SER A 37 10.59 7.56 3.01
N PRO A 38 11.93 7.42 3.12
CA PRO A 38 12.55 6.12 3.37
C PRO A 38 12.07 5.42 4.64
N ALA A 39 11.72 6.18 5.69
CA ALA A 39 11.21 5.61 6.93
C ALA A 39 9.77 5.10 6.76
N GLU A 40 8.92 5.80 6.00
CA GLU A 40 7.56 5.36 5.70
C GLU A 40 7.55 4.12 4.79
N VAL A 41 8.47 4.05 3.82
CA VAL A 41 8.67 2.82 3.04
C VAL A 41 9.09 1.67 3.94
N GLY A 42 10.02 1.91 4.88
CA GLY A 42 10.40 0.92 5.89
C GLY A 42 9.22 0.46 6.74
N THR A 43 8.34 1.39 7.15
CA THR A 43 7.10 1.07 7.88
C THR A 43 6.18 0.19 7.03
N ALA A 44 5.97 0.53 5.76
CA ALA A 44 5.12 -0.27 4.87
C ALA A 44 5.65 -1.70 4.71
N VAL A 45 6.95 -1.85 4.47
CA VAL A 45 7.59 -3.18 4.36
C VAL A 45 7.48 -3.96 5.67
N MET A 46 7.67 -3.30 6.82
CA MET A 46 7.50 -3.92 8.12
C MET A 46 6.06 -4.41 8.34
N CYS A 47 5.06 -3.60 8.04
CA CYS A 47 3.66 -3.98 8.24
C CYS A 47 3.26 -5.15 7.35
N VAL A 48 3.62 -5.13 6.06
CA VAL A 48 3.34 -6.27 5.15
C VAL A 48 4.08 -7.52 5.61
N ALA A 49 5.36 -7.43 5.97
CA ALA A 49 6.11 -8.58 6.48
C ALA A 49 5.49 -9.14 7.77
N GLY A 50 5.16 -8.26 8.73
CA GLY A 50 4.55 -8.63 10.01
C GLY A 50 3.17 -9.26 9.87
N CYS A 51 2.34 -8.80 8.93
CA CYS A 51 1.05 -9.45 8.61
C CYS A 51 1.22 -10.91 8.14
N ASN A 52 2.37 -11.24 7.54
CA ASN A 52 2.69 -12.57 7.06
C ASN A 52 3.65 -13.33 7.98
N ASP A 53 4.07 -12.72 9.10
CA ASP A 53 4.97 -13.32 10.09
C ASP A 53 4.18 -14.23 11.06
N ILE A 54 3.51 -15.24 10.50
CA ILE A 54 2.79 -16.26 11.25
C ILE A 54 3.63 -17.52 11.39
N ASP A 55 3.39 -18.28 12.45
CA ASP A 55 4.09 -19.55 12.62
C ASP A 55 3.83 -20.51 11.45
N PRO A 56 4.85 -21.26 11.02
CA PRO A 56 4.69 -22.20 9.94
C PRO A 56 3.84 -23.39 10.42
N ASP A 57 2.56 -23.41 10.02
CA ASP A 57 1.71 -24.58 10.19
C ASP A 57 1.89 -25.58 9.03
N GLY A 58 1.82 -26.88 9.35
CA GLY A 58 1.82 -27.96 8.36
C GLY A 58 3.16 -28.17 7.63
N ASP A 59 3.11 -28.31 6.30
CA ASP A 59 4.27 -28.63 5.44
C ASP A 59 5.17 -27.42 5.11
N ARG A 60 5.01 -26.30 5.83
CA ARG A 60 5.77 -25.08 5.56
C ARG A 60 7.24 -25.23 5.95
N PRO A 61 8.17 -24.59 5.22
CA PRO A 61 9.59 -24.63 5.59
C PRO A 61 9.81 -24.10 7.02
N PRO A 62 10.77 -24.68 7.77
CA PRO A 62 11.04 -24.24 9.13
C PRO A 62 11.56 -22.80 9.17
N ARG A 63 11.17 -22.08 10.22
CA ARG A 63 11.57 -20.68 10.46
C ARG A 63 13.08 -20.58 10.71
N PRO A 64 13.82 -19.69 10.02
CA PRO A 64 15.24 -19.45 10.27
C PRO A 64 15.50 -18.87 11.67
N ALA A 65 16.69 -19.10 12.22
CA ALA A 65 17.08 -18.57 13.53
C ALA A 65 17.47 -17.08 13.53
N GLY A 66 17.92 -16.55 12.38
CA GLY A 66 18.31 -15.15 12.25
C GLY A 66 17.10 -14.22 12.31
N ALA A 67 17.15 -13.16 13.12
CA ALA A 67 16.00 -12.28 13.35
C ALA A 67 15.39 -11.70 12.05
N LEU A 68 16.25 -11.23 11.13
CA LEU A 68 15.81 -10.70 9.83
C LEU A 68 15.16 -11.79 8.95
N ASP A 69 15.82 -12.93 8.80
CA ASP A 69 15.33 -14.02 7.95
C ASP A 69 14.06 -14.66 8.53
N SER A 70 13.95 -14.72 9.87
CA SER A 70 12.75 -15.15 10.59
C SER A 70 11.57 -14.22 10.30
N PHE A 71 11.77 -12.90 10.44
CA PHE A 71 10.73 -11.90 10.21
C PHE A 71 10.26 -11.85 8.75
N LEU A 72 11.17 -12.05 7.79
CA LEU A 72 10.84 -12.09 6.37
C LEU A 72 10.34 -13.46 5.90
N HIS A 73 10.33 -14.49 6.76
CA HIS A 73 10.11 -15.88 6.35
C HIS A 73 8.77 -16.07 5.63
N GLY A 74 7.66 -15.65 6.24
CA GLY A 74 6.34 -15.80 5.62
C GLY A 74 6.19 -15.00 4.34
N LEU A 75 6.66 -13.74 4.32
CA LEU A 75 6.68 -12.89 3.12
C LEU A 75 7.39 -13.56 1.94
N LEU A 76 8.47 -14.29 2.21
CA LEU A 76 9.32 -14.90 1.18
C LEU A 76 8.92 -16.33 0.80
N THR A 77 8.16 -17.03 1.63
CA THR A 77 7.87 -18.46 1.45
C THR A 77 6.41 -18.79 1.19
N PHE A 78 5.47 -17.89 1.50
CA PHE A 78 4.06 -18.14 1.26
C PHE A 78 3.65 -17.78 -0.17
N ASP A 79 2.78 -18.61 -0.74
CA ASP A 79 2.21 -18.40 -2.06
C ASP A 79 1.18 -17.26 -2.05
N THR A 80 0.35 -17.21 -1.01
CA THR A 80 -0.65 -16.17 -0.78
C THR A 80 -0.18 -15.25 0.34
N LEU A 81 -0.12 -13.95 0.04
CA LEU A 81 0.31 -12.92 0.97
C LEU A 81 -0.88 -12.01 1.32
N PHE A 82 -0.84 -11.48 2.53
CA PHE A 82 -1.85 -10.56 3.06
C PHE A 82 -1.23 -9.17 3.30
N ALA A 83 -1.91 -8.11 2.86
CA ALA A 83 -1.51 -6.73 3.13
C ALA A 83 -2.69 -5.95 3.72
N ALA A 84 -2.86 -6.07 5.05
CA ALA A 84 -3.91 -5.40 5.82
C ALA A 84 -4.04 -3.91 5.44
N GLY A 85 -5.25 -3.49 5.07
CA GLY A 85 -5.47 -2.17 4.49
C GLY A 85 -6.56 -2.22 3.44
N GLY A 86 -6.44 -1.39 2.41
CA GLY A 86 -7.43 -1.35 1.33
C GLY A 86 -7.50 0.03 0.68
N LEU A 87 -8.68 0.39 0.18
CA LEU A 87 -8.90 1.70 -0.44
C LEU A 87 -9.65 2.64 0.50
N ARG A 88 -8.98 3.72 0.91
CA ARG A 88 -9.64 4.84 1.59
C ARG A 88 -10.25 5.78 0.56
N VAL A 89 -11.51 6.15 0.75
CA VAL A 89 -12.19 7.14 -0.09
C VAL A 89 -12.64 8.32 0.77
N VAL A 90 -12.27 9.52 0.36
CA VAL A 90 -12.65 10.77 1.04
C VAL A 90 -13.44 11.62 0.05
N ASP A 91 -14.60 12.12 0.46
CA ASP A 91 -15.28 13.18 -0.26
C ASP A 91 -15.09 14.51 0.48
N ASP A 92 -14.18 15.35 -0.02
CA ASP A 92 -13.87 16.65 0.58
C ASP A 92 -15.07 17.62 0.61
N SER A 93 -16.09 17.38 -0.23
CA SER A 93 -17.26 18.27 -0.27
C SER A 93 -18.24 18.01 0.87
N THR A 94 -18.30 16.77 1.36
CA THR A 94 -19.19 16.34 2.45
C THR A 94 -18.43 16.03 3.73
N GLY A 95 -17.10 15.85 3.65
CA GLY A 95 -16.25 15.42 4.76
C GLY A 95 -16.38 13.93 5.07
N VAL A 96 -17.15 13.16 4.28
CA VAL A 96 -17.34 11.73 4.50
C VAL A 96 -16.07 10.96 4.17
N VAL A 97 -15.71 10.02 5.05
CA VAL A 97 -14.56 9.14 4.88
C VAL A 97 -15.04 7.69 4.92
N PHE A 98 -14.80 6.99 3.83
CA PHE A 98 -14.93 5.54 3.73
C PHE A 98 -13.55 4.91 3.97
N LEU A 99 -13.47 4.01 4.96
CA LEU A 99 -12.24 3.34 5.35
C LEU A 99 -12.31 1.85 5.03
N PRO A 100 -11.16 1.21 4.74
CA PRO A 100 -11.05 -0.25 4.78
C PRO A 100 -11.49 -0.78 6.15
N GLY A 101 -12.22 -1.90 6.15
CA GLY A 101 -12.55 -2.60 7.38
C GLY A 101 -11.53 -3.69 7.71
N CYS A 102 -11.84 -4.51 8.72
CA CYS A 102 -10.95 -5.56 9.22
C CYS A 102 -10.78 -6.77 8.29
N CYS A 103 -11.66 -6.90 7.29
CA CYS A 103 -11.63 -7.99 6.31
C CYS A 103 -11.08 -7.54 4.96
N ASP A 104 -10.59 -6.31 4.86
CA ASP A 104 -10.06 -5.74 3.62
C ASP A 104 -8.53 -5.86 3.59
N GLY A 105 -8.02 -6.00 2.37
CA GLY A 105 -6.61 -6.10 2.08
C GLY A 105 -6.29 -5.41 0.76
N LEU A 106 -5.06 -4.90 0.63
CA LEU A 106 -4.63 -4.28 -0.63
C LEU A 106 -4.57 -5.29 -1.79
N GLU A 107 -4.42 -6.57 -1.50
CA GLU A 107 -4.51 -7.67 -2.47
C GLU A 107 -5.92 -7.81 -3.08
N ASP A 108 -6.97 -7.44 -2.35
CA ASP A 108 -8.36 -7.51 -2.80
C ASP A 108 -8.79 -6.29 -3.62
N ARG A 109 -7.88 -5.33 -3.87
CA ARG A 109 -8.17 -4.10 -4.63
C ARG A 109 -8.82 -4.37 -6.00
N ARG A 110 -8.58 -5.54 -6.60
CA ARG A 110 -9.16 -5.90 -7.91
C ARG A 110 -10.66 -6.13 -7.85
N ASP A 111 -11.20 -6.38 -6.66
CA ASP A 111 -12.63 -6.59 -6.47
C ASP A 111 -13.43 -5.34 -6.79
N TRP A 112 -12.84 -4.16 -6.61
CA TRP A 112 -13.41 -2.90 -7.06
C TRP A 112 -13.65 -2.86 -8.58
N TYR A 113 -12.89 -3.61 -9.38
CA TYR A 113 -13.16 -3.75 -10.81
C TYR A 113 -14.41 -4.58 -11.09
N ARG A 114 -14.76 -5.56 -10.25
CA ARG A 114 -16.04 -6.29 -10.36
C ARG A 114 -17.23 -5.34 -10.21
N LEU A 115 -17.10 -4.33 -9.34
CA LEU A 115 -18.10 -3.29 -9.15
C LEU A 115 -18.25 -2.40 -10.40
N VAL A 116 -17.15 -1.95 -11.01
CA VAL A 116 -17.22 -1.02 -12.16
C VAL A 116 -17.40 -1.70 -13.52
N ASP A 117 -16.90 -2.91 -13.70
CA ASP A 117 -16.95 -3.63 -14.98
C ASP A 117 -18.27 -4.37 -15.16
N GLY A 118 -18.91 -4.76 -14.04
CA GLY A 118 -20.31 -5.17 -13.99
C GLY A 118 -20.62 -6.28 -14.97
N ASP A 119 -20.25 -7.50 -14.60
CA ASP A 119 -20.47 -8.75 -15.37
C ASP A 119 -21.97 -9.10 -15.59
N GLY A 120 -22.88 -8.13 -15.48
CA GLY A 120 -24.27 -8.21 -15.91
C GLY A 120 -25.32 -8.18 -14.80
N ALA A 121 -24.94 -8.01 -13.54
CA ALA A 121 -25.89 -7.94 -12.43
C ALA A 121 -25.87 -6.57 -11.74
N ASP A 122 -26.98 -5.85 -11.80
CA ASP A 122 -27.29 -4.85 -10.78
C ASP A 122 -27.26 -5.53 -9.39
N GLY A 123 -26.75 -4.83 -8.38
CA GLY A 123 -26.70 -5.35 -7.00
C GLY A 123 -25.42 -6.11 -6.61
N VAL A 124 -24.30 -5.95 -7.35
CA VAL A 124 -22.99 -6.37 -6.82
C VAL A 124 -22.67 -5.53 -5.59
N LEU A 125 -22.51 -6.21 -4.46
CA LEU A 125 -22.14 -5.63 -3.16
C LEU A 125 -20.80 -6.22 -2.71
N LEU A 126 -19.87 -5.34 -2.36
CA LEU A 126 -18.60 -5.68 -1.72
C LEU A 126 -18.70 -5.26 -0.25
N GLY A 127 -18.42 -6.19 0.67
CA GLY A 127 -18.29 -5.91 2.09
C GLY A 127 -16.82 -5.87 2.49
N PHE A 128 -16.42 -4.86 3.26
CA PHE A 128 -15.02 -4.63 3.64
C PHE A 128 -14.75 -4.90 5.12
N GLY A 129 -15.77 -5.29 5.87
CA GLY A 129 -15.68 -5.55 7.30
C GLY A 129 -16.84 -6.40 7.80
N HIS A 130 -16.85 -6.59 9.11
CA HIS A 130 -17.92 -7.27 9.83
C HIS A 130 -18.31 -6.45 11.06
N THR A 131 -19.45 -6.77 11.65
CA THR A 131 -19.92 -6.19 12.92
C THR A 131 -18.77 -6.08 13.94
N PRO A 132 -18.54 -4.92 14.57
CA PRO A 132 -19.49 -3.83 14.77
C PRO A 132 -19.58 -2.77 13.65
N VAL A 133 -18.68 -2.77 12.66
CA VAL A 133 -18.70 -1.78 11.57
C VAL A 133 -18.56 -2.51 10.24
N SER A 134 -19.56 -2.37 9.37
CA SER A 134 -19.65 -3.12 8.10
C SER A 134 -19.66 -2.15 6.91
N PRO A 135 -18.50 -1.62 6.44
CA PRO A 135 -18.47 -0.77 5.25
C PRO A 135 -18.83 -1.60 4.01
N VAL A 136 -19.62 -1.01 3.11
CA VAL A 136 -20.04 -1.67 1.87
C VAL A 136 -19.93 -0.74 0.66
N ALA A 137 -19.62 -1.32 -0.49
CA ALA A 137 -19.73 -0.67 -1.78
C ALA A 137 -20.73 -1.42 -2.64
N GLU A 138 -21.71 -0.71 -3.19
CA GLU A 138 -22.74 -1.27 -4.06
C GLU A 138 -22.84 -0.49 -5.36
N ARG A 139 -23.18 -1.20 -6.45
CA ARG A 139 -23.49 -0.58 -7.74
C ARG A 139 -24.99 -0.54 -7.95
N ILE A 140 -25.49 0.66 -8.22
CA ILE A 140 -26.88 0.96 -8.52
C ILE A 140 -26.91 1.67 -9.88
N GLY A 141 -27.12 0.90 -10.95
CA GLY A 141 -27.07 1.41 -12.33
C GLY A 141 -25.67 1.92 -12.70
N ASP A 142 -25.56 3.22 -12.97
CA ASP A 142 -24.31 3.90 -13.31
C ASP A 142 -23.64 4.60 -12.11
N VAL A 143 -24.21 4.45 -10.91
CA VAL A 143 -23.70 5.00 -9.66
C VAL A 143 -23.11 3.89 -8.80
N VAL A 144 -21.96 4.16 -8.21
CA VAL A 144 -21.39 3.40 -7.10
C VAL A 144 -21.66 4.19 -5.83
N ARG A 145 -22.29 3.52 -4.85
CA ARG A 145 -22.50 4.04 -3.50
C ARG A 145 -21.58 3.32 -2.53
N LEU A 146 -20.89 4.10 -1.71
CA LEU A 146 -20.05 3.62 -0.62
C LEU A 146 -20.73 4.01 0.70
N THR A 147 -21.15 3.03 1.49
CA THR A 147 -21.81 3.25 2.78
C THR A 147 -20.81 2.95 3.88
N VAL A 148 -20.57 3.92 4.77
CA VAL A 148 -19.50 3.83 5.79
C VAL A 148 -19.73 2.67 6.77
N ASP A 149 -20.99 2.43 7.12
CA ASP A 149 -21.40 1.34 8.01
C ASP A 149 -22.83 0.91 7.66
N SER A 150 -23.00 -0.25 7.04
CA SER A 150 -24.33 -0.76 6.64
C SER A 150 -25.20 -1.18 7.82
N GLU A 151 -24.64 -1.28 9.04
CA GLU A 151 -25.43 -1.59 10.25
C GLU A 151 -26.25 -0.37 10.72
N LEU A 152 -25.92 0.83 10.26
CA LEU A 152 -26.60 2.08 10.62
C LEU A 152 -27.53 2.56 9.50
N SER A 153 -28.80 2.83 9.85
CA SER A 153 -29.81 3.24 8.86
C SER A 153 -29.60 4.65 8.29
N ASP A 154 -28.89 5.52 9.00
CA ASP A 154 -28.54 6.88 8.62
C ASP A 154 -27.03 7.05 8.34
N SER A 155 -26.35 5.94 8.01
CA SER A 155 -24.92 5.92 7.74
C SER A 155 -24.55 6.87 6.61
N PRO A 156 -23.48 7.68 6.76
CA PRO A 156 -22.98 8.52 5.70
C PRO A 156 -22.61 7.71 4.45
N VAL A 157 -22.86 8.30 3.28
CA VAL A 157 -22.57 7.69 1.99
C VAL A 157 -21.71 8.60 1.11
N ILE A 158 -20.89 7.99 0.26
CA ILE A 158 -20.21 8.64 -0.86
C ILE A 158 -20.78 8.05 -2.15
N GLU A 159 -21.24 8.90 -3.06
CA GLU A 159 -21.74 8.48 -4.37
C GLU A 159 -20.83 9.01 -5.48
N SER A 160 -20.52 8.15 -6.45
CA SER A 160 -19.80 8.54 -7.66
C SER A 160 -20.28 7.73 -8.84
N SER A 161 -20.27 8.31 -10.03
CA SER A 161 -20.43 7.53 -11.27
C SER A 161 -19.41 6.39 -11.34
N VAL A 162 -19.78 5.28 -11.98
CA VAL A 162 -18.90 4.15 -12.31
C VAL A 162 -17.64 4.63 -13.05
N ALA A 163 -17.80 5.56 -13.99
CA ALA A 163 -16.67 6.18 -14.69
C ALA A 163 -15.76 6.99 -13.76
N GLY A 164 -16.33 7.62 -12.73
CA GLY A 164 -15.60 8.29 -11.66
C GLY A 164 -14.75 7.33 -10.83
N ILE A 165 -15.36 6.24 -10.35
CA ILE A 165 -14.64 5.20 -9.60
C ILE A 165 -13.52 4.58 -10.46
N ARG A 166 -13.78 4.27 -11.73
CA ARG A 166 -12.74 3.74 -12.63
C ARG A 166 -11.55 4.70 -12.78
N ARG A 167 -11.78 6.02 -12.84
CA ARG A 167 -10.68 7.01 -12.87
C ARG A 167 -9.89 7.05 -11.56
N LEU A 168 -10.58 6.91 -10.43
CA LEU A 168 -9.97 6.86 -9.11
C LEU A 168 -9.10 5.61 -8.93
N LEU A 169 -9.58 4.44 -9.37
CA LEU A 169 -8.81 3.19 -9.39
C LEU A 169 -7.54 3.29 -10.24
N ALA A 170 -7.62 3.94 -11.40
CA ALA A 170 -6.41 4.20 -12.20
C ALA A 170 -5.40 5.11 -11.46
N GLY A 171 -5.87 5.99 -10.56
CA GLY A 171 -5.02 6.76 -9.65
C GLY A 171 -4.34 5.88 -8.61
N VAL A 172 -5.11 5.00 -7.96
CA VAL A 172 -4.60 4.01 -7.01
C VAL A 172 -3.50 3.15 -7.62
N GLU A 173 -3.67 2.68 -8.85
CA GLU A 173 -2.64 1.87 -9.54
C GLU A 173 -1.33 2.64 -9.76
N ARG A 174 -1.42 3.93 -10.11
CA ARG A 174 -0.23 4.80 -10.23
C ARG A 174 0.45 5.00 -8.89
N ASP A 175 -0.32 5.19 -7.83
CA ASP A 175 0.20 5.38 -6.48
C ASP A 175 0.92 4.13 -5.97
N LEU A 176 0.33 2.95 -6.16
CA LEU A 176 0.95 1.66 -5.82
C LEU A 176 2.22 1.38 -6.65
N ALA A 177 2.20 1.68 -7.95
CA ALA A 177 3.39 1.58 -8.80
C ALA A 177 4.51 2.54 -8.32
N GLY A 178 4.14 3.76 -7.94
CA GLY A 178 5.06 4.73 -7.34
C GLY A 178 5.68 4.23 -6.04
N PHE A 179 4.86 3.66 -5.15
CA PHE A 179 5.34 3.02 -3.92
C PHE A 179 6.29 1.86 -4.21
N LEU A 180 5.95 0.97 -5.14
CA LEU A 180 6.75 -0.21 -5.44
C LEU A 180 8.14 0.15 -6.00
N LEU A 181 8.24 1.24 -6.76
CA LEU A 181 9.52 1.81 -7.19
C LEU A 181 10.36 2.31 -6.01
N LEU A 182 9.73 3.01 -5.05
CA LEU A 182 10.42 3.45 -3.82
C LEU A 182 10.86 2.26 -2.97
N ALA A 183 10.03 1.22 -2.85
CA ALA A 183 10.35 -0.01 -2.13
C ALA A 183 11.55 -0.72 -2.74
N ALA A 184 11.68 -0.74 -4.07
CA ALA A 184 12.82 -1.34 -4.75
C ALA A 184 14.14 -0.62 -4.47
N ASP A 185 14.14 0.72 -4.52
CA ASP A 185 15.32 1.52 -4.16
C ASP A 185 15.67 1.38 -2.67
N TRP A 186 14.65 1.41 -1.80
CA TRP A 186 14.80 1.24 -0.37
C TRP A 186 15.39 -0.13 0.00
N ALA A 187 14.84 -1.21 -0.56
CA ALA A 187 15.27 -2.58 -0.25
C ALA A 187 16.72 -2.83 -0.67
N SER A 188 17.15 -2.23 -1.79
CA SER A 188 18.54 -2.29 -2.25
C SER A 188 19.53 -1.69 -1.25
N GLY A 189 19.11 -0.69 -0.47
CA GLY A 189 19.92 -0.03 0.54
C GLY A 189 19.85 -0.65 1.93
N HIS A 190 18.72 -1.24 2.31
CA HIS A 190 18.46 -1.70 3.68
C HIS A 190 18.47 -3.22 3.83
N LEU A 191 18.24 -3.96 2.74
CA LEU A 191 18.13 -5.42 2.73
C LEU A 191 19.09 -6.04 1.69
N PRO A 192 20.41 -5.81 1.81
CA PRO A 192 21.37 -6.38 0.87
C PRO A 192 21.27 -7.91 0.86
N GLY A 193 21.20 -8.51 -0.33
CA GLY A 193 21.01 -9.96 -0.50
C GLY A 193 19.55 -10.45 -0.40
N ARG A 194 18.61 -9.59 0.02
CA ARG A 194 17.16 -9.90 0.09
C ARG A 194 16.28 -8.92 -0.72
N ALA A 195 16.87 -7.89 -1.31
CA ALA A 195 16.13 -6.86 -2.04
C ALA A 195 15.22 -7.41 -3.16
N ALA A 196 15.77 -8.22 -4.07
CA ALA A 196 15.00 -8.81 -5.18
C ALA A 196 13.81 -9.68 -4.71
N PRO A 197 13.98 -10.67 -3.82
CA PRO A 197 12.86 -11.49 -3.37
C PRO A 197 11.81 -10.70 -2.57
N VAL A 198 12.23 -9.71 -1.76
CA VAL A 198 11.28 -8.84 -1.05
C VAL A 198 10.45 -7.99 -2.01
N VAL A 199 11.09 -7.36 -3.01
CA VAL A 199 10.38 -6.56 -4.02
C VAL A 199 9.44 -7.42 -4.85
N ALA A 200 9.85 -8.65 -5.20
CA ALA A 200 8.97 -9.59 -5.88
C ALA A 200 7.76 -9.97 -5.02
N ALA A 201 7.93 -10.17 -3.71
CA ALA A 201 6.82 -10.45 -2.80
C ALA A 201 5.85 -9.26 -2.68
N LEU A 202 6.38 -8.03 -2.55
CA LEU A 202 5.57 -6.81 -2.55
C LEU A 202 4.81 -6.61 -3.86
N ALA A 203 5.44 -6.91 -5.00
CA ALA A 203 4.79 -6.82 -6.30
C ALA A 203 3.65 -7.84 -6.42
N ARG A 204 3.85 -9.08 -5.93
CA ARG A 204 2.81 -10.11 -5.92
C ARG A 204 1.61 -9.72 -5.06
N VAL A 205 1.82 -9.29 -3.81
CA VAL A 205 0.71 -8.94 -2.91
C VAL A 205 -0.08 -7.73 -3.41
N LEU A 206 0.57 -6.80 -4.10
CA LEU A 206 -0.11 -5.65 -4.71
C LEU A 206 -0.70 -5.96 -6.10
N ASP A 207 -0.46 -7.17 -6.60
CA ASP A 207 -0.79 -7.62 -7.96
C ASP A 207 -0.33 -6.61 -9.03
N LEU A 208 0.96 -6.27 -8.96
CA LEU A 208 1.63 -5.36 -9.88
C LEU A 208 2.86 -6.04 -10.49
N PRO A 209 3.30 -5.62 -11.69
CA PRO A 209 4.58 -6.07 -12.22
C PRO A 209 5.72 -5.62 -11.31
N ALA A 210 6.65 -6.53 -11.02
CA ALA A 210 7.82 -6.21 -10.21
C ALA A 210 8.75 -5.23 -10.96
N PRO A 211 9.14 -4.08 -10.36
CA PRO A 211 10.11 -3.19 -10.95
C PRO A 211 11.52 -3.80 -10.85
N PRO A 212 12.46 -3.33 -11.70
CA PRO A 212 13.85 -3.71 -11.56
C PRO A 212 14.42 -3.19 -10.24
N VAL A 213 15.15 -4.05 -9.52
CA VAL A 213 15.85 -3.66 -8.30
C VAL A 213 17.16 -2.96 -8.66
N PRO A 214 17.40 -1.71 -8.22
CA PRO A 214 18.64 -1.01 -8.48
C PRO A 214 19.88 -1.76 -7.95
N THR A 215 20.94 -1.83 -8.75
CA THR A 215 22.22 -2.45 -8.34
C THR A 215 23.09 -1.53 -7.46
N ARG A 216 22.66 -0.28 -7.21
CA ARG A 216 23.36 0.69 -6.37
C ARG A 216 22.42 1.27 -5.29
N PRO A 217 22.87 1.39 -4.03
CA PRO A 217 22.03 1.83 -2.93
C PRO A 217 21.66 3.32 -2.99
N TRP A 218 20.52 3.64 -2.38
CA TRP A 218 19.85 4.94 -2.34
C TRP A 218 20.78 6.15 -2.08
N ARG A 219 21.82 5.99 -1.24
CA ARG A 219 22.76 7.06 -0.87
C ARG A 219 23.61 7.57 -2.04
N ALA A 220 23.82 6.75 -3.07
CA ALA A 220 24.67 7.12 -4.20
C ALA A 220 23.98 8.07 -5.20
N ARG A 221 22.65 8.21 -5.15
CA ARG A 221 21.87 8.98 -6.14
C ARG A 221 21.61 10.44 -5.75
N ARG A 222 21.69 10.80 -4.47
CA ARG A 222 21.48 12.18 -3.98
C ARG A 222 22.76 12.97 -3.74
N GLY A 223 23.93 12.41 -4.06
CA GLY A 223 25.24 13.01 -3.81
C GLY A 223 25.92 13.60 -5.04
N ARG A 224 25.38 14.69 -5.61
CA ARG A 224 26.20 15.71 -6.31
C ARG A 224 25.53 17.07 -6.15
N PRO A 225 26.07 17.98 -5.32
CA PRO A 225 25.78 19.39 -5.46
C PRO A 225 26.28 19.82 -6.84
N SER A 226 25.37 20.34 -7.67
CA SER A 226 25.75 21.11 -8.85
C SER A 226 26.47 22.36 -8.37
N GLY A 227 27.80 22.36 -8.48
CA GLY A 227 28.64 23.40 -7.92
C GLY A 227 30.03 23.39 -8.52
N TYR A 228 30.12 23.51 -9.84
CA TYR A 228 31.34 23.98 -10.49
C TYR A 228 30.98 25.16 -11.38
N VAL A 229 31.24 26.36 -10.86
CA VAL A 229 31.17 27.63 -11.59
C VAL A 229 32.49 27.77 -12.37
N PRO A 230 32.49 28.08 -13.68
CA PRO A 230 33.73 28.26 -14.43
C PRO A 230 34.42 29.55 -13.96
N GLN A 231 35.73 29.47 -13.69
CA GLN A 231 36.58 30.65 -13.50
C GLN A 231 36.65 31.44 -14.82
N CYS A 232 36.02 32.62 -14.85
CA CYS A 232 36.26 33.61 -15.91
C CYS A 232 37.68 34.16 -15.76
N ARG A 233 38.52 33.89 -16.76
CA ARG A 233 39.75 34.63 -17.05
C ARG A 233 39.40 35.87 -17.89
N GLY A 234 40.03 37.00 -17.57
CA GLY A 234 40.33 38.08 -18.52
C GLY A 234 39.70 39.43 -18.20
N GLY A 235 40.56 40.44 -17.94
CA GLY A 235 40.22 41.88 -17.98
C GLY A 235 39.96 42.38 -19.41
N PRO A 236 40.02 43.71 -19.73
CA PRO A 236 40.89 44.74 -19.14
C PRO A 236 40.21 46.10 -18.82
N GLU A 237 40.93 46.98 -18.11
CA GLU A 237 41.20 48.40 -18.45
C GLU A 237 42.49 48.84 -17.75
#